data_AF-A0A7X6TIA8-F1
#
_entry.id   AF-A0A7X6TIA8-F1
#
_cell.length_a   1.000
_cell.length_b   1.000
_cell.length_c   1.000
_cell.angle_alpha   90.00
_cell.angle_beta   90.00
_cell.angle_gamma   90.00
#
_symmetry.space_group_name_H-M   'P 1'
#
loop_
_entity.id
_entity.type
_entity.pdbx_description
1 polymer ?
#
loop_
_entity_poly.entity_id
_entity_poly.type
_entity_poly.pdbx_seq_one_letter_code
_entity_poly.pdbx_strand_id
1 'polypeptide(L)' 'MQQVLVTGGGGFIGKALVRALVERGACVTVVGRNSYP' A
#
# COMPACT_ATOMS: atom_id res chain seq x y z
N MET A 1 9.15 -13.77 2.73
CA MET A 1 7.99 -12.86 2.90
C MET A 1 8.54 -11.45 3.11
N GLN A 2 8.19 -10.47 2.26
CA GLN A 2 8.74 -9.11 2.33
C GLN A 2 7.79 -8.19 3.12
N GLN A 3 8.35 -7.39 4.03
CA GLN A 3 7.60 -6.37 4.79
C GLN A 3 7.77 -5.02 4.08
N VAL A 4 6.67 -4.36 3.70
CA VAL A 4 6.71 -3.10 2.95
C VAL A 4 5.84 -2.03 3.62
N LEU A 5 6.44 -0.87 3.90
CA LEU A 5 5.72 0.33 4.32
C LEU A 5 5.42 1.20 3.10
N VAL A 6 4.15 1.53 2.88
CA VAL A 6 3.71 2.42 1.80
C VAL A 6 3.09 3.68 2.37
N THR A 7 3.74 4.82 2.14
CA THR A 7 3.15 6.13 2.42
C THR A 7 2.26 6.57 1.26
N GLY A 8 1.07 7.11 1.54
CA GLY A 8 0.15 7.54 0.48
C GLY A 8 -0.51 6.38 -0.29
N GLY A 9 -0.47 5.16 0.27
CA GLY A 9 -1.05 3.95 -0.33
C GLY A 9 -2.58 3.98 -0.52
N GLY A 10 -3.29 4.95 0.06
CA GLY A 10 -4.72 5.14 -0.14
C GLY A 10 -5.11 5.84 -1.44
N GLY A 11 -4.19 6.60 -2.07
CA GLY A 11 -4.48 7.37 -3.29
C GLY A 11 -4.57 6.51 -4.55
N PHE A 12 -4.85 7.13 -5.71
CA PHE A 12 -5.02 6.42 -6.99
C PHE A 12 -3.84 5.47 -7.31
N ILE A 13 -2.63 6.01 -7.38
CA ILE A 13 -1.42 5.22 -7.68
C ILE A 13 -1.04 4.32 -6.51
N GLY A 14 -1.12 4.85 -5.29
CA GLY A 14 -0.78 4.12 -4.07
C GLY A 14 -1.57 2.83 -3.92
N LYS A 15 -2.88 2.87 -4.22
CA LYS A 15 -3.77 1.71 -4.13
C LYS A 15 -3.43 0.65 -5.16
N ALA A 16 -3.10 1.04 -6.39
CA ALA A 16 -2.65 0.11 -7.44
C ALA A 16 -1.32 -0.56 -7.05
N LEU A 17 -0.38 0.22 -6.51
CA LEU A 17 0.90 -0.29 -6.01
C LEU A 17 0.70 -1.30 -4.87
N VAL A 18 -0.11 -0.97 -3.86
CA VAL A 18 -0.39 -1.85 -2.73
C VAL A 18 -0.99 -3.18 -3.20
N ARG A 19 -1.93 -3.14 -4.15
CA ARG A 19 -2.50 -4.36 -4.74
C ARG A 19 -1.44 -5.24 -5.40
N ALA A 20 -0.59 -4.66 -6.25
CA ALA A 20 0.49 -5.38 -6.91
C ALA A 20 1.50 -5.99 -5.92
N LEU A 21 1.78 -5.31 -4.80
CA LEU A 21 2.67 -5.82 -3.75
C LEU A 21 2.05 -7.01 -3.00
N VAL A 22 0.75 -6.92 -2.67
CA VAL A 22 0.01 -8.00 -2.01
C VAL A 22 -0.09 -9.23 -2.92
N GLU A 23 -0.39 -9.04 -4.21
CA GLU A 23 -0.41 -10.12 -5.22
C GLU A 23 0.93 -10.85 -5.32
N ARG A 24 2.04 -10.17 -5.02
CA ARG A 24 3.40 -10.74 -4.97
C ARG A 24 3.75 -11.40 -3.63
N GLY A 25 2.80 -11.48 -2.69
CA GLY A 25 3.01 -12.09 -1.37
C GLY A 25 3.78 -11.21 -0.39
N ALA A 26 3.79 -9.89 -0.59
CA ALA A 26 4.31 -8.96 0.40
C ALA A 26 3.27 -8.68 1.49
N CYS A 27 3.74 -8.54 2.74
CA CYS A 27 2.95 -7.97 3.81
C CYS A 27 3.13 -6.45 3.80
N VAL A 28 2.04 -5.74 3.55
CA VAL A 28 2.06 -4.30 3.30
C VAL A 28 1.37 -3.55 4.44
N THR A 29 2.03 -2.53 4.97
CA THR A 29 1.44 -1.54 5.89
C THR A 29 1.29 -0.22 5.16
N VAL A 30 0.10 0.37 5.18
CA VAL A 30 -0.16 1.68 4.57
C VAL A 30 -0.25 2.74 5.66
N VAL A 31 0.51 3.83 5.50
CA VAL A 31 0.46 5.00 6.39
C VAL A 31 0.08 6.23 5.59
N GLY A 32 -0.90 6.97 6.10
CA GLY A 32 -1.38 8.23 5.53
C GLY A 32 -1.72 9.21 6.63
N ARG A 33 -1.79 10.50 6.27
CA ARG A 33 -2.23 11.54 7.20
C ARG A 33 -3.73 11.46 7.50
N ASN A 34 -4.52 11.09 6.48
CA ASN A 34 -5.97 10.93 6.53
C ASN A 34 -6.36 9.70 5.70
N SER A 35 -7.55 9.17 5.96
CA SER A 35 -8.18 8.19 5.06
C SER A 35 -8.42 8.84 3.69
N TYR A 36 -8.05 8.13 2.62
CA TYR A 36 -8.37 8.54 1.26
C TYR A 36 -9.78 8.00 0.92
N PRO A 37 -10.66 8.78 0.26
CA PRO A 37 -11.99 8.32 -0.15
C PRO A 37 -11.96 7.07 -1.06
#